data_AF-A0A1F9AAQ1-F1
#
_entry.id   AF-A0A1F9AAQ1-F1
#
_cell.length_a   1.000
_cell.length_b   1.000
_cell.length_c   1.000
_cell.angle_alpha   90.00
_cell.angle_beta   90.00
_cell.angle_gamma   90.00
#
_symmetry.space_group_name_H-M   'P 1'
#
loop_
_entity.id
_entity.type
_entity.pdbx_description
1 polymer ?
#
loop_
_entity_poly.entity_id
_entity_poly.type
_entity_poly.pdbx_seq_one_letter_code
_entity_poly.pdbx_strand_id
1 'polypeptide(L)' 'MFKPMAREAEYKNFEATALFCPRCKMATPVRKRLLLVLPDAEKYEYLCAQCGHSVGDKIEKGEQGVRLIIR' A
#
# COMPACT_ATOMS: atom_id res chain seq x y z
N MET A 1 27.16 -25.86 -4.72
CA MET A 1 25.86 -25.37 -5.24
C MET A 1 25.67 -23.90 -4.87
N PHE A 2 25.94 -22.97 -5.79
CA PHE A 2 25.55 -21.56 -5.63
C PHE A 2 24.11 -21.41 -6.14
N LYS A 3 23.18 -21.06 -5.26
CA LYS A 3 21.77 -20.80 -5.59
C LYS A 3 21.70 -19.36 -6.12
N PRO A 4 21.40 -19.11 -7.41
CA PRO A 4 21.26 -17.75 -7.90
C PRO A 4 20.06 -17.10 -7.22
N MET A 5 20.27 -16.00 -6.49
CA MET A 5 19.19 -15.18 -5.96
C MET A 5 18.45 -14.56 -7.15
N ALA A 6 17.20 -14.97 -7.33
CA ALA A 6 16.31 -14.39 -8.33
C ALA A 6 16.10 -12.90 -8.02
N ARG A 7 16.58 -12.03 -8.92
CA ARG A 7 16.54 -10.55 -8.80
C ARG A 7 15.16 -9.95 -9.14
N GLU A 8 14.11 -10.76 -9.17
CA GLU A 8 12.77 -10.40 -9.70
C GLU A 8 11.78 -9.87 -8.65
N ALA A 9 12.11 -9.92 -7.35
CA ALA A 9 11.17 -9.53 -6.29
C ALA A 9 11.17 -8.02 -5.97
N GLU A 10 12.27 -7.31 -6.22
CA GLU A 10 12.40 -5.90 -5.80
C GLU A 10 11.54 -4.91 -6.59
N TYR A 11 11.10 -5.25 -7.81
CA TYR A 11 10.28 -4.38 -8.65
C TYR A 11 8.77 -4.62 -8.53
N LYS A 12 8.31 -5.61 -7.74
CA LYS A 12 6.89 -5.97 -7.71
C LYS A 12 6.01 -4.98 -6.95
N ASN A 13 6.55 -4.27 -5.97
CA ASN A 13 5.78 -3.44 -5.06
C ASN A 13 6.12 -1.95 -5.24
N PHE A 14 5.46 -1.30 -6.20
CA PHE A 14 5.55 0.16 -6.34
C PHE A 14 4.65 0.85 -5.33
N GLU A 15 5.19 1.82 -4.60
CA GLU A 15 4.43 2.70 -3.71
C GLU A 15 4.34 4.10 -4.30
N ALA A 16 3.20 4.75 -4.10
CA ALA A 16 3.04 6.14 -4.49
C ALA A 16 3.78 7.04 -3.51
N THR A 17 4.80 7.77 -3.97
CA THR A 17 5.53 8.73 -3.13
C THR A 17 4.80 10.07 -3.05
N ALA A 18 4.13 10.49 -4.13
CA ALA A 18 3.37 11.73 -4.20
C ALA A 18 2.10 11.56 -5.05
N LEU A 19 1.03 12.23 -4.64
CA LEU A 19 -0.25 12.29 -5.37
C LEU A 19 -0.79 13.73 -5.33
N PHE A 20 -1.60 14.07 -6.33
CA PHE A 20 -2.30 15.35 -6.35
C PHE A 20 -3.35 15.39 -5.23
N CYS A 21 -3.31 16.41 -4.39
CA CYS A 21 -4.32 16.64 -3.37
C CYS A 21 -5.29 17.74 -3.80
N PRO A 22 -6.61 17.48 -3.91
CA PRO A 22 -7.59 18.49 -4.30
C PRO A 22 -7.75 19.61 -3.26
N ARG A 23 -7.41 19.36 -1.98
CA ARG A 23 -7.45 20.38 -0.91
C ARG A 23 -6.22 21.30 -0.94
N CYS A 24 -5.02 20.75 -1.12
CA CYS A 24 -3.79 21.55 -1.24
C CYS A 24 -3.55 22.10 -2.65
N LYS A 25 -4.32 21.60 -3.65
CA LYS A 25 -4.24 21.97 -5.07
C LYS A 25 -2.85 21.80 -5.68
N MET A 26 -2.08 20.84 -5.19
CA MET A 26 -0.73 20.54 -5.66
C MET A 26 -0.40 19.05 -5.49
N ALA A 27 0.65 18.59 -6.16
CA ALA A 27 1.24 17.28 -5.88
C ALA A 27 1.92 17.31 -4.51
N THR A 28 1.46 16.46 -3.59
CA THR A 28 1.95 16.39 -2.22
C THR A 28 2.49 14.99 -1.93
N PRO A 29 3.53 14.87 -1.08
CA PRO A 29 3.93 13.57 -0.58
C PRO A 29 2.77 12.90 0.17
N VAL A 30 2.70 11.57 0.09
CA VAL A 30 1.61 10.80 0.70
C VAL A 30 2.11 9.85 1.77
N ARG A 31 1.24 9.53 2.73
CA ARG A 31 1.44 8.51 3.75
C ARG A 31 0.47 7.38 3.50
N LYS A 32 0.95 6.15 3.46
CA LYS A 32 0.13 4.93 3.33
C LYS A 32 -0.37 4.52 4.71
N ARG A 33 -1.67 4.26 4.85
CA ARG A 33 -2.31 3.79 6.09
C ARG A 33 -3.15 2.56 5.79
N LEU A 34 -2.99 1.50 6.58
CA LEU A 34 -3.83 0.31 6.48
C LEU A 34 -5.27 0.65 6.90
N LEU A 35 -6.23 0.36 6.02
CA LEU A 35 -7.65 0.49 6.29
C LEU A 35 -8.26 -0.83 6.75
N LEU A 36 -7.93 -1.92 6.06
CA LEU A 36 -8.60 -3.21 6.27
C LEU A 36 -7.68 -4.38 5.91
N VAL A 37 -7.67 -5.39 6.76
CA VAL A 37 -7.06 -6.69 6.46
C VAL A 37 -8.17 -7.62 5.96
N LEU A 38 -8.00 -8.16 4.76
CA LEU A 38 -8.87 -9.14 4.12
C LEU A 38 -8.18 -10.51 4.11
N PRO A 39 -8.93 -11.61 3.86
CA PRO A 39 -8.38 -12.96 3.77
C PRO A 39 -7.17 -13.12 2.84
N ASP A 40 -7.23 -12.47 1.68
CA ASP A 40 -6.25 -12.61 0.59
C ASP A 40 -5.56 -11.28 0.24
N ALA A 41 -5.88 -10.20 0.96
CA ALA A 41 -5.44 -8.87 0.60
C ALA A 41 -5.43 -7.90 1.78
N GLU A 42 -4.77 -6.77 1.59
CA GLU A 42 -4.77 -5.65 2.52
C GLU A 42 -5.17 -4.40 1.75
N LYS A 43 -6.18 -3.69 2.26
CA LYS A 43 -6.59 -2.40 1.71
C LYS A 43 -5.91 -1.29 2.49
N TYR A 44 -5.26 -0.40 1.76
CA TYR A 44 -4.58 0.78 2.24
C TYR A 44 -5.23 2.03 1.64
N GLU A 45 -5.13 3.13 2.37
CA GLU A 45 -5.43 4.48 1.93
C GLU A 45 -4.16 5.31 1.87
N TYR A 46 -4.07 6.18 0.87
CA TYR A 46 -3.05 7.21 0.77
C TYR A 46 -3.61 8.52 1.29
N LEU A 47 -2.95 9.06 2.31
CA LEU A 47 -3.27 10.34 2.92
C LEU A 47 -2.25 11.39 2.49
N CYS A 48 -2.71 12.57 2.10
CA CYS A 48 -1.86 13.74 1.90
C CYS A 48 -1.07 14.01 3.18
N ALA A 49 0.27 14.03 3.10
CA ALA A 49 1.11 14.24 4.27
C ALA A 49 1.00 15.66 4.86
N GLN A 50 0.43 16.62 4.11
CA GLN A 50 0.24 18.00 4.54
C GLN A 50 -1.10 18.23 5.25
N CYS A 51 -2.21 17.82 4.65
CA CYS A 51 -3.56 18.09 5.17
C CYS A 51 -4.32 16.85 5.66
N GLY A 52 -3.76 15.65 5.51
CA GLY A 52 -4.39 14.39 5.92
C GLY A 52 -5.60 13.98 5.07
N HIS A 53 -5.83 14.58 3.90
CA HIS A 53 -6.91 14.15 3.01
C HIS A 53 -6.62 12.81 2.37
N SER A 54 -7.66 11.97 2.26
CA SER A 54 -7.63 10.83 1.36
C SER A 54 -7.42 11.29 -0.07
N VAL A 55 -6.38 10.79 -0.71
CA VAL A 55 -6.01 11.12 -2.09
C VAL A 55 -5.95 9.89 -2.99
N GLY A 56 -6.20 8.69 -2.43
CA GLY A 56 -6.28 7.45 -3.18
C GLY A 56 -6.28 6.23 -2.27
N ASP A 57 -6.54 5.07 -2.86
CA ASP A 57 -6.52 3.77 -2.19
C ASP A 57 -5.59 2.80 -2.94
N LYS A 58 -5.01 1.82 -2.23
CA LYS A 58 -4.27 0.68 -2.80
C LYS A 58 -4.74 -0.61 -2.17
N ILE A 59 -4.90 -1.65 -2.97
CA ILE A 59 -5.13 -3.02 -2.48
C ILE A 59 -3.90 -3.84 -2.83
N GLU A 60 -3.27 -4.43 -1.83
CA GLU A 60 -2.14 -5.33 -1.97
C GLU A 60 -2.63 -6.75 -1.71
N LYS A 61 -2.47 -7.66 -2.67
CA LYS A 61 -2.79 -9.07 -2.46
C LYS A 61 -1.66 -9.70 -1.64
N GLY A 62 -1.99 -10.26 -0.49
CA GLY A 62 -1.04 -11.00 0.32
C GLY A 62 -0.92 -12.43 -0.18
N GLU A 63 0.29 -13.02 -0.12
CA GLU A 63 0.49 -14.46 -0.36
C GLU A 63 0.11 -15.33 0.85
N GLN A 64 -0.42 -14.74 1.92
CA GLN A 64 -0.52 -15.41 3.22
C GLN A 64 -1.97 -15.41 3.71
N GLY A 65 -2.62 -16.58 3.58
CA GLY A 65 -3.99 -16.78 4.04
C GLY A 65 -4.10 -16.55 5.55
N VAL A 66 -4.84 -15.51 5.95
CA VAL A 66 -5.08 -15.23 7.37
C VAL A 66 -5.98 -16.31 7.99
N ARG A 67 -5.51 -16.93 9.08
CA ARG A 67 -6.34 -17.79 9.94
C ARG A 67 -7.22 -16.92 10.83
N LEU A 68 -8.45 -16.66 10.40
CA LEU A 68 -9.46 -15.99 11.22
C LEU A 68 -9.99 -16.97 12.26
N ILE A 69 -9.62 -16.80 13.53
CA ILE A 69 -10.28 -17.48 14.66
C ILE A 69 -11.47 -16.61 15.05
N ILE A 70 -12.64 -16.94 14.52
CA ILE A 70 -13.91 -16.37 14.99
C ILE A 70 -14.37 -17.26 16.14
N ARG A 71 -14.52 -16.65 17.32
CA ARG A 71 -14.96 -17.33 18.55
C ARG A 71 -16.48 -17.42 18.62
#